data_AF-A0A1J8QCA4-F1
#
_entry.id   AF-A0A1J8QCA4-F1
#
_cell.length_a   1.000
_cell.length_b   1.000
_cell.length_c   1.000
_cell.angle_alpha   90.00
_cell.angle_beta   90.00
_cell.angle_gamma   90.00
#
_symmetry.space_group_name_H-M   'P 1'
#
loop_
_entity.id
_entity.type
_entity.pdbx_description
1 polymer ?
#
loop_
_entity_poly.entity_id
_entity_poly.type
_entity_poly.pdbx_seq_one_letter_code
_entity_poly.pdbx_strand_id
1 'polypeptide(L)'
;MIRRTPTMIPMSDDDVQEIRERVAEQKAQFEAKQKKMSALKKAVDEHNLNEHNMPMLKNILATARDERHKRLGIPGPGPSASGSTS
;
A
#
# COMPACT_ATOMS: atom_id res chain seq x y z
N MET A 1 1.38 36.40 -37.46
CA MET A 1 0.93 35.06 -37.01
C MET A 1 -0.01 35.23 -35.83
N ILE A 2 -1.25 34.75 -35.93
CA ILE A 2 -2.19 34.76 -34.81
C ILE A 2 -1.95 33.49 -34.00
N ARG A 3 -1.64 33.63 -32.70
CA ARG A 3 -1.52 32.51 -31.78
C ARG A 3 -2.90 32.12 -31.29
N ARG A 4 -3.20 30.82 -31.29
CA ARG A 4 -4.43 30.25 -30.70
C ARG A 4 -4.21 29.91 -29.24
N THR A 5 -5.27 29.96 -28.45
CA THR A 5 -5.28 29.47 -27.09
C THR A 5 -5.13 27.94 -27.08
N PRO A 6 -4.39 27.37 -26.12
CA PRO A 6 -4.30 25.92 -25.96
C PRO A 6 -5.66 25.34 -25.57
N THR A 7 -5.96 24.14 -26.05
CA THR A 7 -7.18 23.42 -25.70
C THR A 7 -7.08 22.90 -24.28
N MET A 8 -8.08 23.21 -23.44
CA MET A 8 -8.20 22.68 -22.09
C MET A 8 -8.95 21.34 -22.13
N ILE A 9 -8.44 20.32 -21.45
CA ILE A 9 -9.13 19.05 -21.25
C ILE A 9 -9.91 19.15 -19.93
N PRO A 10 -11.26 19.15 -19.95
CA PRO A 10 -12.05 19.15 -18.72
C PRO A 10 -12.03 17.76 -18.07
N MET A 11 -12.16 17.70 -16.75
CA MET A 11 -12.47 16.44 -16.07
C MET A 11 -13.87 15.99 -16.46
N SER A 12 -13.98 14.75 -16.93
CA SER A 12 -15.22 14.08 -17.22
C SER A 12 -15.84 13.48 -15.95
N ASP A 13 -17.12 13.11 -16.01
CA ASP A 13 -17.78 12.42 -14.91
C ASP A 13 -17.13 11.05 -14.61
N ASP A 14 -16.54 10.40 -15.63
CA ASP A 14 -15.79 9.15 -15.49
C ASP A 14 -14.53 9.35 -14.64
N ASP A 15 -13.77 10.45 -14.87
CA ASP A 15 -12.60 10.80 -14.06
C ASP A 15 -13.00 11.00 -12.59
N VAL A 16 -14.16 11.61 -12.35
CA VAL A 16 -14.69 11.84 -11.01
C VAL A 16 -15.09 10.53 -10.34
N GLN A 17 -15.68 9.59 -11.09
CA GLN A 17 -16.01 8.26 -10.58
C GLN A 17 -14.75 7.49 -10.19
N GLU A 18 -13.72 7.47 -11.05
CA GLU A 18 -12.45 6.80 -10.75
C GLU A 18 -11.81 7.33 -9.46
N ILE A 19 -11.81 8.66 -9.28
CA ILE A 19 -11.29 9.28 -8.05
C ILE A 19 -12.10 8.86 -6.83
N ARG A 20 -13.44 8.80 -6.93
CA ARG A 20 -14.29 8.38 -5.82
C ARG A 20 -14.00 6.94 -5.40
N GLU A 21 -13.84 6.05 -6.37
CA GLU A 21 -13.50 4.65 -6.13
C GLU A 21 -12.14 4.53 -5.43
N ARG A 22 -11.11 5.21 -5.93
CA ARG A 22 -9.78 5.22 -5.30
C ARG A 22 -9.81 5.76 -3.88
N VAL A 23 -10.60 6.80 -3.62
CA VAL A 23 -10.75 7.35 -2.26
C VAL A 23 -11.47 6.37 -1.35
N ALA A 24 -12.49 5.67 -1.84
CA ALA A 24 -13.18 4.63 -1.07
C ALA A 24 -12.24 3.48 -0.71
N GLU A 25 -11.42 3.01 -1.66
CA GLU A 25 -10.40 1.99 -1.42
C GLU A 25 -9.37 2.44 -0.38
N GLN A 26 -8.85 3.67 -0.49
CA GLN A 26 -7.89 4.21 0.47
C GLN A 26 -8.47 4.30 1.87
N LYS A 27 -9.74 4.73 2.01
CA LYS A 27 -10.42 4.76 3.31
C LYS A 27 -10.57 3.37 3.91
N ALA A 28 -10.99 2.39 3.11
CA ALA A 28 -11.12 1.01 3.56
C ALA A 28 -9.78 0.41 4.01
N GLN A 29 -8.70 0.66 3.24
CA GLN A 29 -7.35 0.23 3.60
C GLN A 29 -6.86 0.91 4.89
N PHE A 30 -7.14 2.20 5.07
CA PHE A 30 -6.77 2.95 6.26
C PHE A 30 -7.47 2.40 7.52
N GLU A 31 -8.79 2.16 7.44
CA GLU A 31 -9.57 1.61 8.54
C GLU A 31 -9.06 0.20 8.93
N ALA A 32 -8.82 -0.66 7.94
CA ALA A 32 -8.25 -1.98 8.17
C ALA A 32 -6.86 -1.91 8.85
N LYS A 33 -6.02 -0.97 8.43
CA LYS A 33 -4.70 -0.74 9.04
C LYS A 33 -4.83 -0.22 10.48
N GLN A 34 -5.73 0.71 10.73
CA GLN A 34 -5.99 1.25 12.07
C GLN A 34 -6.47 0.16 13.03
N LYS A 35 -7.38 -0.71 12.59
CA LYS A 35 -7.87 -1.85 13.37
C LYS A 35 -6.76 -2.85 13.71
N LYS A 36 -5.86 -3.14 12.75
CA LYS A 36 -4.69 -4.01 12.99
C LYS A 36 -3.71 -3.38 13.98
N MET A 37 -3.42 -2.08 13.84
CA MET A 37 -2.53 -1.36 14.74
C MET A 37 -3.07 -1.27 16.17
N SER A 38 -4.37 -1.05 16.33
CA SER A 38 -4.98 -1.01 17.66
C SER A 38 -4.99 -2.39 18.34
N ALA A 39 -5.25 -3.46 17.58
CA ALA A 39 -5.14 -4.83 18.06
C ALA A 39 -3.70 -5.17 18.49
N LEU A 40 -2.71 -4.78 17.68
CA LEU A 40 -1.30 -4.97 18.01
C LEU A 40 -0.90 -4.20 19.28
N LYS A 41 -1.32 -2.93 19.40
CA LYS A 41 -1.04 -2.12 20.59
C LYS A 41 -1.57 -2.79 21.86
N LYS A 42 -2.82 -3.25 21.84
CA LYS A 42 -3.42 -3.97 22.99
C LYS A 42 -2.65 -5.25 23.33
N ALA A 43 -2.28 -6.04 22.32
CA ALA A 43 -1.55 -7.28 22.54
C ALA A 43 -0.15 -7.06 23.14
N VAL A 44 0.52 -5.96 22.80
CA VAL A 44 1.82 -5.57 23.36
C VAL A 44 1.65 -5.03 24.79
N ASP A 45 0.69 -4.13 25.01
CA ASP A 45 0.44 -3.50 26.30
C ASP A 45 0.04 -4.54 27.37
N GLU A 46 -0.72 -5.58 26.99
CA GLU A 46 -1.12 -6.67 27.89
C GLU A 46 -0.04 -7.73 28.12
N HIS A 47 1.15 -7.61 27.50
CA HIS A 47 2.21 -8.63 27.50
C HIS A 47 1.72 -10.04 27.10
N ASN A 48 0.55 -10.12 26.45
CA ASN A 48 -0.16 -11.35 26.09
C ASN A 48 0.32 -11.83 24.71
N LEU A 49 1.63 -11.95 24.55
CA LEU A 49 2.26 -12.59 23.40
C LEU A 49 2.11 -14.11 23.49
N ASN A 50 0.86 -14.57 23.53
CA ASN A 50 0.52 -15.99 23.40
C ASN A 50 0.91 -16.47 21.99
N GLU A 51 1.23 -17.77 21.85
CA GLU A 51 1.55 -18.42 20.57
C GLU A 51 0.51 -18.14 19.47
N HIS A 52 -0.73 -17.85 19.86
CA HIS A 52 -1.82 -17.50 18.96
C HIS A 52 -1.62 -16.14 18.23
N ASN A 53 -0.88 -15.20 18.81
CA ASN A 53 -0.61 -13.87 18.25
C ASN A 53 0.69 -13.81 17.41
N MET A 54 1.55 -14.81 17.57
CA MET A 54 2.80 -15.01 16.81
C MET A 54 2.61 -15.04 15.28
N PRO A 55 1.61 -15.76 14.71
CA PRO A 55 1.38 -15.75 13.26
C PRO A 55 0.92 -14.37 12.74
N MET A 56 0.14 -13.62 13.52
CA MET A 56 -0.26 -12.26 13.15
C MET A 56 0.95 -11.32 13.09
N LEU A 57 1.85 -11.40 14.06
CA LEU A 57 3.10 -10.65 14.08
C LEU A 57 4.02 -10.99 12.90
N LYS A 58 4.18 -12.28 12.58
CA LYS A 58 4.97 -12.71 11.41
C LYS A 58 4.44 -12.14 10.10
N ASN A 59 3.11 -12.14 9.92
CA ASN A 59 2.48 -11.54 8.74
C ASN A 59 2.71 -10.03 8.67
N ILE A 60 2.60 -9.31 9.80
CA ILE A 60 2.89 -7.87 9.85
C ILE A 60 4.36 -7.61 9.49
N LEU A 61 5.29 -8.40 10.02
CA LEU A 61 6.72 -8.23 9.76
C LEU A 61 7.08 -8.49 8.29
N ALA A 62 6.47 -9.52 7.68
CA ALA A 62 6.66 -9.85 6.27
C ALA A 62 6.16 -8.70 5.38
N THR A 63 4.93 -8.22 5.61
CA THR A 63 4.37 -7.10 4.83
C THR A 63 5.19 -5.81 4.96
N ALA A 64 5.70 -5.49 6.16
CA ALA A 64 6.55 -4.33 6.37
C ALA A 64 7.91 -4.45 5.66
N ARG A 65 8.47 -5.67 5.59
CA ARG A 65 9.72 -5.94 4.89
C ARG A 65 9.56 -5.79 3.37
N ASP A 66 8.47 -6.28 2.82
CA ASP A 66 8.17 -6.15 1.39
C ASP A 66 7.87 -4.71 0.99
N GLU A 67 7.14 -3.96 1.82
CA GLU A 67 6.90 -2.53 1.61
C GLU A 67 8.22 -1.73 1.62
N ARG A 68 9.12 -2.05 2.55
CA ARG A 68 10.47 -1.46 2.61
C ARG A 68 11.28 -1.79 1.35
N HIS A 69 11.29 -3.03 0.90
CA HIS A 69 12.01 -3.42 -0.32
C HIS A 69 11.46 -2.72 -1.56
N LYS A 70 10.14 -2.61 -1.69
CA LYS A 70 9.49 -1.86 -2.77
C LYS A 70 9.88 -0.38 -2.76
N ARG A 71 9.96 0.25 -1.57
CA ARG A 71 10.41 1.64 -1.42
C ARG A 71 11.89 1.85 -1.70
N LEU A 72 12.73 0.86 -1.41
CA LEU A 72 14.18 0.92 -1.63
C LEU A 72 14.61 0.37 -3.00
N GLY A 73 13.67 -0.09 -3.83
CA GLY A 73 13.97 -0.70 -5.12
C GLY A 73 14.79 -2.00 -5.02
N ILE A 74 14.77 -2.67 -3.87
CA ILE A 74 15.49 -3.92 -3.65
C ILE A 74 14.66 -5.04 -4.28
N PRO A 75 15.21 -5.85 -5.21
CA PRO A 75 14.48 -6.99 -5.76
C PRO A 75 14.07 -7.91 -4.62
N GLY A 76 12.75 -8.13 -4.48
CA GLY A 76 12.21 -8.99 -3.43
C GLY A 76 12.71 -10.44 -3.56
N PRO A 77 12.60 -11.25 -2.50
CA PRO A 77 12.98 -12.66 -2.53
C PRO A 77 11.92 -13.48 -3.30
N GLY A 78 11.88 -13.31 -4.62
CA GLY A 78 11.13 -14.13 -5.57
C GLY A 78 12.07 -14.60 -6.68
N PRO A 79 11.87 -15.79 -7.26
CA PRO A 79 12.81 -16.36 -8.21
C PRO A 79 12.77 -15.58 -9.54
N SER A 80 13.93 -15.02 -9.89
CA SER A 80 14.41 -14.65 -11.23
C SER A 80 13.67 -13.59 -12.06
N ALA A 81 14.41 -12.54 -12.43
CA ALA A 81 14.55 -12.07 -13.81
C ALA A 81 16.00 -11.57 -13.96
N SER A 82 16.96 -12.36 -14.44
CA SER A 82 17.26 -12.58 -15.87
C SER A 82 17.14 -11.30 -16.70
N GLY A 83 18.20 -10.48 -16.69
CA GLY A 83 18.41 -9.37 -17.61
C GLY A 83 19.89 -9.34 -17.97
N SER A 84 20.25 -10.08 -19.01
CA SER A 84 21.56 -10.11 -19.64
C SER A 84 21.91 -8.74 -20.23
N THR A 85 23.06 -8.17 -19.85
CA THR A 85 23.70 -7.11 -20.62
C THR A 85 25.22 -7.31 -20.62
N SER A 86 25.74 -7.90 -21.69
CA SER A 86 27.05 -7.63 -22.31
C SER A 86 27.05 -8.29 -23.69
#